data_AF-A0A2N3U8B7-F1
#
_entry.id   AF-A0A2N3U8B7-F1
#
_cell.length_a   1.000
_cell.length_b   1.000
_cell.length_c   1.000
_cell.angle_alpha   90.00
_cell.angle_beta   90.00
_cell.angle_gamma   90.00
#
_symmetry.space_group_name_H-M   'P 1'
#
loop_
_entity.id
_entity.type
_entity.pdbx_description
1 polymer ?
#
loop_
_entity_poly.entity_id
_entity_poly.type
_entity_poly.pdbx_seq_one_letter_code
_entity_poly.pdbx_strand_id
1 'polypeptide(L)'
;MKAIIAFFVLFSLTLGLQQVQAQSGKSYKEWLEENRGGKKTAAKAPAKSKAKPTKAATTAAAEPEPEAAPVLAPPSGTFRGTLACKDCQGIQTELTLSPGAKSSSGSFNMKQVYVGKPVDKSVVNSSGKWFLARGNKQNPDAVVLQLIPTAGDIDPMYFLQVSDSEVKQLSKTQDEISNAKNVSLKKL
;
A
#
# COMPACT_ATOMS: atom_id res chain seq x y z
N MET A 1 65.26 18.97 20.47
CA MET A 1 64.15 18.65 21.41
C MET A 1 63.28 17.60 20.71
N LYS A 2 63.41 16.30 21.01
CA LYS A 2 62.54 15.49 21.92
C LYS A 2 61.03 15.72 21.63
N ALA A 3 60.12 14.76 21.36
CA ALA A 3 60.06 13.30 21.24
C ALA A 3 58.72 12.95 20.50
N ILE A 4 58.68 11.99 19.55
CA ILE A 4 58.11 10.61 19.59
C ILE A 4 56.63 10.45 20.03
N ILE A 5 55.93 9.55 19.27
CA ILE A 5 54.75 8.68 19.56
C ILE A 5 53.48 9.15 18.81
N ALA A 6 53.06 8.61 17.67
CA ALA A 6 52.76 7.23 17.21
C ALA A 6 51.27 6.84 17.32
N PHE A 7 50.75 6.33 16.19
CA PHE A 7 49.68 5.34 16.05
C PHE A 7 48.22 5.71 16.42
N PHE A 8 47.44 6.07 15.40
CA PHE A 8 46.11 5.48 15.16
C PHE A 8 45.94 5.33 13.64
N VAL A 9 46.41 4.21 13.11
CA VAL A 9 45.55 3.12 12.61
C VAL A 9 44.65 3.58 11.45
N LEU A 10 45.17 3.29 10.25
CA LEU A 10 44.43 2.72 9.12
C LEU A 10 42.97 2.35 9.43
N PHE A 11 42.05 3.26 9.10
CA PHE A 11 40.68 2.86 8.77
C PHE A 11 40.54 2.95 7.24
N SER A 12 41.14 1.96 6.59
CA SER A 12 40.79 1.58 5.23
C SER A 12 39.30 1.20 5.17
N LEU A 13 38.74 1.43 3.98
CA LEU A 13 37.56 0.76 3.41
C LEU A 13 36.17 1.39 3.65
N THR A 14 35.60 1.80 2.51
CA THR A 14 34.22 1.53 2.08
C THR A 14 33.09 2.25 2.80
N LEU A 15 33.00 3.57 2.68
CA LEU A 15 31.72 4.28 2.87
C LEU A 15 31.46 5.19 1.65
N GLY A 16 30.77 4.65 0.65
CA GLY A 16 30.39 5.41 -0.54
C GLY A 16 29.33 4.75 -1.43
N LEU A 17 29.04 3.46 -1.21
CA LEU A 17 27.94 2.75 -1.87
C LEU A 17 27.15 1.99 -0.80
N GLN A 18 26.31 2.68 -0.04
CA GLN A 18 25.22 1.98 0.65
C GLN A 18 24.12 2.97 1.04
N GLN A 19 22.91 2.62 0.59
CA GLN A 19 21.61 3.12 1.03
C GLN A 19 20.99 4.31 0.30
N VAL A 20 20.91 4.21 -1.04
CA VAL A 20 19.62 4.42 -1.71
C VAL A 20 18.93 3.06 -1.81
N GLN A 21 18.53 2.49 -0.67
CA GLN A 21 17.56 1.41 -0.69
C GLN A 21 16.22 2.09 -0.97
N ALA A 22 15.82 2.01 -2.23
CA ALA A 22 14.44 2.14 -2.63
C ALA A 22 13.58 1.39 -1.61
N GLN A 23 12.69 2.11 -0.94
CA GLN A 23 11.60 1.51 -0.19
C GLN A 23 10.72 0.78 -1.20
N SER A 24 11.12 -0.44 -1.56
CA SER A 24 10.26 -1.44 -2.18
C SER A 24 9.10 -1.66 -1.23
N GLY A 25 7.87 -1.52 -1.75
CA GLY A 25 6.66 -1.44 -0.95
C GLY A 25 6.57 -2.59 0.05
N LYS A 26 6.41 -2.22 1.32
CA LYS A 26 6.11 -3.16 2.40
C LYS A 26 4.92 -4.04 2.00
N SER A 27 5.03 -5.33 2.27
CA SER A 27 3.97 -6.32 2.03
C SER A 27 2.71 -5.93 2.80
N TYR A 28 1.52 -6.31 2.31
CA TYR A 28 0.24 -6.11 3.02
C TYR A 28 0.29 -6.62 4.47
N LYS A 29 1.02 -7.71 4.72
CA LYS A 29 1.25 -8.23 6.09
C LYS A 29 2.07 -7.25 6.95
N GLU A 30 3.09 -6.61 6.39
CA GLU A 30 3.91 -5.64 7.12
C GLU A 30 3.14 -4.34 7.42
N TRP A 31 2.29 -3.88 6.49
CA TRP A 31 1.41 -2.73 6.74
C TRP A 31 0.38 -3.01 7.84
N LEU A 32 -0.17 -4.23 7.89
CA LEU A 32 -1.09 -4.63 8.96
C LEU A 32 -0.41 -4.63 10.33
N GLU A 33 0.83 -5.13 10.43
CA GLU A 33 1.58 -5.14 11.69
C GLU A 33 1.95 -3.72 12.15
N GLU A 34 2.32 -2.82 11.23
CA GLU A 34 2.66 -1.43 11.54
C GLU A 34 1.47 -0.64 12.11
N ASN A 35 0.26 -0.87 11.61
CA ASN A 35 -0.94 -0.13 12.02
C ASN A 35 -1.71 -0.77 13.19
N ARG A 36 -1.31 -1.98 13.62
CA ARG A 36 -1.94 -2.70 14.74
C ARG A 36 -1.45 -2.25 16.13
N GLY A 37 -0.39 -1.44 16.20
CA GLY A 37 0.28 -1.02 17.44
C GLY A 37 -0.39 0.09 18.28
N GLY A 38 -1.61 0.52 17.97
CA GLY A 38 -2.32 1.56 18.73
C GLY A 38 -3.20 1.01 19.86
N LYS A 39 -2.73 1.14 21.11
CA LYS A 39 -3.37 0.82 22.42
C LYS A 39 -3.42 -0.66 22.85
N LYS A 40 -2.52 -1.01 23.78
CA LYS A 40 -2.87 -1.32 25.19
C LYS A 40 -1.63 -1.39 26.10
N THR A 41 -1.83 -0.87 27.30
CA THR A 41 -0.88 -0.66 28.40
C THR A 41 -0.45 -1.95 29.11
N ALA A 42 0.86 -1.97 29.42
CA ALA A 42 1.61 -2.68 30.47
C ALA A 42 0.98 -3.81 31.31
N ALA A 43 1.67 -4.96 31.34
CA ALA A 43 2.10 -5.64 32.58
C ALA A 43 3.33 -6.54 32.28
N LYS A 44 4.23 -6.65 33.27
CA LYS A 44 5.66 -6.98 33.16
C LYS A 44 5.99 -8.35 33.80
N ALA A 45 6.56 -9.26 32.99
CA ALA A 45 7.68 -10.23 33.22
C ALA A 45 7.69 -11.18 34.46
N PRO A 46 8.63 -12.17 34.63
CA PRO A 46 9.78 -12.55 33.78
C PRO A 46 10.17 -14.06 33.67
N ALA A 47 11.02 -14.33 32.66
CA ALA A 47 12.28 -15.13 32.62
C ALA A 47 12.36 -16.65 32.86
N LYS A 48 13.03 -17.32 31.88
CA LYS A 48 14.25 -18.20 31.92
C LYS A 48 14.14 -19.24 30.78
N SER A 49 15.14 -19.80 30.12
CA SER A 49 16.60 -19.64 30.00
C SER A 49 17.06 -20.57 28.84
N LYS A 50 18.06 -20.11 28.06
CA LYS A 50 19.20 -20.87 27.45
C LYS A 50 18.93 -22.17 26.64
N ALA A 51 19.35 -22.19 25.36
CA ALA A 51 20.63 -22.75 24.90
C ALA A 51 20.72 -22.80 23.36
N LYS A 52 21.94 -22.64 22.83
CA LYS A 52 22.43 -22.66 21.44
C LYS A 52 23.43 -23.86 21.34
N PRO A 53 24.02 -24.29 20.19
CA PRO A 53 23.63 -24.32 18.76
C PRO A 53 23.71 -25.75 18.16
N THR A 54 23.18 -25.97 16.95
CA THR A 54 23.83 -26.92 16.02
C THR A 54 23.76 -26.44 14.58
N LYS A 55 24.94 -26.45 13.96
CA LYS A 55 25.28 -26.08 12.59
C LYS A 55 24.90 -27.22 11.65
N ALA A 56 24.14 -26.93 10.60
CA ALA A 56 24.12 -27.75 9.38
C ALA A 56 23.99 -26.81 8.19
N ALA A 57 25.02 -26.84 7.35
CA ALA A 57 25.07 -26.13 6.08
C ALA A 57 24.24 -26.89 5.05
N THR A 58 23.40 -26.17 4.31
CA THR A 58 22.82 -26.64 3.05
C THR A 58 22.79 -25.46 2.08
N THR A 59 23.64 -25.57 1.07
CA THR A 59 23.45 -25.18 -0.33
C THR A 59 22.75 -23.85 -0.62
N ALA A 60 23.56 -22.88 -1.09
CA ALA A 60 23.10 -21.74 -1.85
C ALA A 60 22.44 -22.21 -3.16
N ALA A 61 21.11 -22.29 -3.14
CA ALA A 61 20.30 -22.21 -4.35
C ALA A 61 20.16 -20.71 -4.67
N ALA A 62 20.48 -20.33 -5.90
CA ALA A 62 20.19 -19.01 -6.41
C ALA A 62 18.68 -18.72 -6.23
N GLU A 63 18.37 -17.75 -5.37
CA GLU A 63 17.01 -17.29 -5.14
C GLU A 63 16.54 -16.60 -6.43
N PRO A 64 15.48 -17.08 -7.09
CA PRO A 64 14.90 -16.36 -8.22
C PRO A 64 14.39 -15.02 -7.72
N GLU A 65 14.95 -13.96 -8.28
CA GLU A 65 14.48 -12.58 -8.19
C GLU A 65 12.94 -12.55 -8.38
N PRO A 66 12.15 -12.16 -7.35
CA PRO A 66 10.70 -12.15 -7.48
C PRO A 66 10.27 -10.84 -8.14
N GLU A 67 10.77 -10.56 -9.34
CA GLU A 67 10.29 -9.40 -10.11
C GLU A 67 9.38 -9.88 -11.22
N ALA A 68 8.09 -9.71 -10.99
CA ALA A 68 7.15 -9.70 -12.09
C ALA A 68 6.00 -8.71 -11.94
N ALA A 69 6.02 -7.72 -11.03
CA ALA A 69 5.06 -6.60 -10.91
C ALA A 69 3.56 -6.92 -11.29
N PRO A 70 2.60 -6.01 -11.38
CA PRO A 70 1.30 -6.37 -11.95
C PRO A 70 1.42 -6.52 -13.48
N VAL A 71 0.89 -7.59 -14.06
CA VAL A 71 0.82 -7.84 -15.53
C VAL A 71 -0.01 -6.75 -16.26
N LEU A 72 -0.73 -5.93 -15.49
CA LEU A 72 -1.57 -4.84 -15.98
C LEU A 72 -0.83 -3.50 -15.93
N ALA A 73 -0.98 -2.70 -17.00
CA ALA A 73 -0.51 -1.32 -17.02
C ALA A 73 -1.15 -0.52 -15.88
N PRO A 74 -0.44 0.44 -15.26
CA PRO A 74 -1.02 1.25 -14.18
C PRO A 74 -2.26 2.02 -14.63
N PRO A 75 -3.30 2.09 -13.78
CA PRO A 75 -4.51 2.82 -14.12
C PRO A 75 -4.22 4.32 -14.13
N SER A 76 -4.76 5.02 -15.13
CA SER A 76 -4.56 6.45 -15.33
C SER A 76 -5.77 7.10 -16.00
N GLY A 77 -5.97 8.39 -15.76
CA GLY A 77 -7.11 9.15 -16.27
C GLY A 77 -8.31 9.13 -15.33
N THR A 78 -9.47 9.48 -15.85
CA THR A 78 -10.70 9.67 -15.06
C THR A 78 -11.60 8.45 -15.17
N PHE A 79 -12.04 7.93 -14.03
CA PHE A 79 -12.97 6.82 -13.89
C PHE A 79 -14.26 7.31 -13.27
N ARG A 80 -15.41 6.85 -13.76
CA ARG A 80 -16.73 7.16 -13.21
C ARG A 80 -17.58 5.92 -12.98
N GLY A 81 -18.44 6.02 -11.99
CA GLY A 81 -19.45 5.01 -11.69
C GLY A 81 -20.26 5.40 -10.47
N THR A 82 -21.23 4.56 -10.13
CA THR A 82 -21.98 4.69 -8.87
C THR A 82 -21.51 3.57 -7.95
N LEU A 83 -20.99 3.91 -6.78
CA LEU A 83 -20.60 2.92 -5.78
C LEU A 83 -21.77 2.65 -4.83
N ALA A 84 -21.84 1.41 -4.32
CA ALA A 84 -22.84 1.00 -3.36
C ALA A 84 -22.76 1.84 -2.07
N CYS A 85 -23.93 2.16 -1.52
CA CYS A 85 -24.07 2.96 -0.30
C CYS A 85 -25.01 2.23 0.66
N LYS A 86 -24.63 2.13 1.94
CA LYS A 86 -25.42 1.41 2.94
C LYS A 86 -26.72 2.14 3.29
N ASP A 87 -26.69 3.47 3.30
CA ASP A 87 -27.73 4.34 3.84
C ASP A 87 -28.11 5.48 2.86
N CYS A 88 -27.78 5.32 1.59
CA CYS A 88 -28.13 6.24 0.51
C CYS A 88 -28.37 5.48 -0.80
N GLN A 89 -28.89 6.16 -1.82
CA GLN A 89 -29.27 5.51 -3.09
C GLN A 89 -28.05 5.08 -3.93
N GLY A 90 -26.88 5.61 -3.60
CA GLY A 90 -25.60 5.35 -4.26
C GLY A 90 -24.66 6.54 -4.13
N ILE A 91 -23.39 6.31 -4.39
CA ILE A 91 -22.35 7.34 -4.38
C ILE A 91 -21.85 7.51 -5.80
N GLN A 92 -22.29 8.56 -6.50
CA GLN A 92 -21.70 8.89 -7.79
C GLN A 92 -20.26 9.31 -7.56
N THR A 93 -19.33 8.56 -8.13
CA THR A 93 -17.91 8.69 -7.88
C THR A 93 -17.19 9.02 -9.17
N GLU A 94 -16.38 10.07 -9.13
CA GLU A 94 -15.43 10.43 -10.16
C GLU A 94 -14.03 10.38 -9.56
N LEU A 95 -13.19 9.49 -10.07
CA LEU A 95 -11.83 9.25 -9.60
C LEU A 95 -10.86 9.57 -10.72
N THR A 96 -10.02 10.58 -10.52
CA THR A 96 -8.92 10.92 -11.43
C THR A 96 -7.61 10.38 -10.87
N LEU A 97 -6.93 9.54 -11.65
CA LEU A 97 -5.64 8.95 -11.31
C LEU A 97 -4.53 9.56 -12.17
N SER A 98 -3.55 10.18 -11.51
CA SER A 98 -2.35 10.73 -12.13
C SER A 98 -1.14 9.89 -11.76
N PRO A 99 -0.51 9.17 -12.71
CA PRO A 99 0.73 8.45 -12.48
C PRO A 99 1.86 9.36 -12.01
N GLY A 100 2.64 8.89 -11.04
CA GLY A 100 3.90 9.51 -10.67
C GLY A 100 5.05 9.05 -11.57
N ALA A 101 6.27 9.47 -11.23
CA ALA A 101 7.49 9.02 -11.92
C ALA A 101 7.70 7.49 -11.86
N LYS A 102 7.13 6.83 -10.85
CA LYS A 102 7.07 5.37 -10.74
C LYS A 102 5.70 4.90 -11.17
N SER A 103 5.66 3.92 -12.07
CA SER A 103 4.43 3.31 -12.58
C SER A 103 3.51 2.74 -11.49
N SER A 104 4.05 2.29 -10.35
CA SER A 104 3.29 1.68 -9.25
C SER A 104 2.71 2.66 -8.23
N SER A 105 2.84 3.98 -8.43
CA SER A 105 2.30 4.98 -7.50
C SER A 105 1.98 6.31 -8.19
N GLY A 106 1.14 7.12 -7.55
CA GLY A 106 0.80 8.43 -8.09
C GLY A 106 -0.01 9.28 -7.14
N SER A 107 -0.77 10.23 -7.69
CA SER A 107 -1.75 11.04 -6.96
C SER A 107 -3.15 10.83 -7.50
N PHE A 108 -4.15 11.01 -6.65
CA PHE A 108 -5.55 10.99 -7.06
C PHE A 108 -6.27 12.25 -6.61
N ASN A 109 -7.32 12.60 -7.37
CA ASN A 109 -8.40 13.46 -6.94
C ASN A 109 -9.70 12.69 -7.10
N MET A 110 -10.61 12.78 -6.14
CA MET A 110 -11.87 12.08 -6.19
C MET A 110 -13.01 12.97 -5.70
N LYS A 111 -14.10 12.98 -6.45
CA LYS A 111 -15.36 13.62 -6.10
C LYS A 111 -16.42 12.55 -5.89
N GLN A 112 -17.12 12.63 -4.77
CA GLN A 112 -18.21 11.73 -4.40
C GLN A 112 -19.48 12.54 -4.17
N VAL A 113 -20.57 12.13 -4.81
CA VAL A 113 -21.90 12.70 -4.61
C VAL A 113 -22.83 11.62 -4.03
N TYR A 114 -23.19 11.79 -2.76
CA TYR A 114 -24.09 10.91 -2.00
C TYR A 114 -25.54 11.22 -2.37
N VAL A 115 -26.13 10.37 -3.21
CA VAL A 115 -27.47 10.57 -3.77
C VAL A 115 -28.53 10.37 -2.67
N GLY A 116 -29.41 11.36 -2.51
CA GLY A 116 -30.48 11.35 -1.51
C GLY A 116 -30.08 11.92 -0.13
N LYS A 117 -28.87 12.49 0.00
CA LYS A 117 -28.47 13.29 1.18
C LYS A 117 -28.70 14.80 0.93
N PRO A 118 -28.87 15.62 2.00
CA PRO A 118 -28.93 17.07 1.90
C PRO A 118 -27.72 17.67 1.16
N VAL A 119 -27.92 18.78 0.43
CA VAL A 119 -26.93 19.37 -0.49
C VAL A 119 -25.61 19.75 0.19
N ASP A 120 -25.67 20.25 1.42
CA ASP A 120 -24.51 20.64 2.24
C ASP A 120 -23.65 19.45 2.67
N LYS A 121 -24.17 18.22 2.58
CA LYS A 121 -23.50 16.97 2.96
C LYS A 121 -23.42 15.97 1.81
N SER A 122 -23.90 16.33 0.63
CA SER A 122 -23.99 15.41 -0.49
C SER A 122 -22.69 15.31 -1.27
N VAL A 123 -21.81 16.32 -1.19
CA VAL A 123 -20.56 16.33 -1.97
C VAL A 123 -19.35 16.24 -1.06
N VAL A 124 -18.50 15.24 -1.31
CA VAL A 124 -17.19 15.08 -0.68
C VAL A 124 -16.13 15.11 -1.77
N ASN A 125 -15.11 15.95 -1.59
CA ASN A 125 -13.94 16.00 -2.46
C ASN A 125 -12.74 15.57 -1.66
N SER A 126 -11.98 14.62 -2.19
CA SER A 126 -10.80 14.04 -1.56
C SER A 126 -9.63 14.01 -2.53
N SER A 127 -8.43 14.03 -1.97
CA SER A 127 -7.19 13.92 -2.74
C SER A 127 -6.15 13.18 -1.94
N GLY A 128 -5.17 12.60 -2.62
CA GLY A 128 -4.04 11.99 -1.95
C GLY A 128 -3.13 11.20 -2.87
N LYS A 129 -2.56 10.13 -2.31
CA LYS A 129 -1.63 9.24 -3.02
C LYS A 129 -2.31 7.93 -3.34
N TRP A 130 -1.87 7.30 -4.42
CA TRP A 130 -2.26 5.92 -4.70
C TRP A 130 -1.04 5.04 -4.91
N PHE A 131 -1.23 3.74 -4.63
CA PHE A 131 -0.23 2.68 -4.78
C PHE A 131 -0.85 1.43 -5.37
N LEU A 132 -0.07 0.68 -6.14
CA LEU A 132 -0.44 -0.67 -6.56
C LEU A 132 0.22 -1.71 -5.65
N ALA A 133 -0.57 -2.68 -5.19
CA ALA A 133 -0.09 -3.88 -4.53
C ALA A 133 -0.49 -5.12 -5.33
N ARG A 134 0.27 -6.21 -5.14
CA ARG A 134 -0.06 -7.52 -5.70
C ARG A 134 -0.79 -8.36 -4.66
N GLY A 135 -1.85 -9.02 -5.11
CA GLY A 135 -2.62 -10.01 -4.41
C GLY A 135 -3.69 -9.44 -3.47
N ASN A 136 -4.76 -10.21 -3.32
CA ASN A 136 -5.68 -10.14 -2.19
C ASN A 136 -5.91 -11.57 -1.65
N LYS A 137 -6.81 -11.75 -0.67
CA LYS A 137 -7.02 -13.07 -0.05
C LYS A 137 -7.59 -14.12 -1.03
N GLN A 138 -8.32 -13.66 -2.04
CA GLN A 138 -9.04 -14.49 -3.01
C GLN A 138 -8.14 -14.85 -4.20
N ASN A 139 -7.28 -13.92 -4.62
CA ASN A 139 -6.42 -14.04 -5.78
C ASN A 139 -5.03 -13.44 -5.49
N PRO A 140 -3.97 -14.27 -5.36
CA PRO A 140 -2.62 -13.80 -5.07
C PRO A 140 -1.99 -12.97 -6.22
N ASP A 141 -2.53 -13.07 -7.43
CA ASP A 141 -2.05 -12.35 -8.62
C ASP A 141 -2.86 -11.08 -8.91
N ALA A 142 -3.86 -10.77 -8.08
CA ALA A 142 -4.67 -9.57 -8.22
C ALA A 142 -3.82 -8.29 -8.19
N VAL A 143 -4.29 -7.23 -8.85
CA VAL A 143 -3.67 -5.92 -8.78
C VAL A 143 -4.59 -5.01 -7.97
N VAL A 144 -4.13 -4.59 -6.79
CA VAL A 144 -4.92 -3.80 -5.85
C VAL A 144 -4.44 -2.35 -5.88
N LEU A 145 -5.31 -1.46 -6.34
CA LEU A 145 -5.16 -0.01 -6.24
C LEU A 145 -5.59 0.45 -4.84
N GLN A 146 -4.68 1.08 -4.11
CA GLN A 146 -4.91 1.62 -2.78
C GLN A 146 -4.93 3.14 -2.85
N LEU A 147 -6.03 3.78 -2.46
CA LEU A 147 -6.15 5.23 -2.35
C LEU A 147 -5.93 5.64 -0.89
N ILE A 148 -4.92 6.47 -0.65
CA ILE A 148 -4.53 6.99 0.67
C ILE A 148 -4.78 8.50 0.69
N PRO A 149 -5.91 8.96 1.27
CA PRO A 149 -6.24 10.38 1.39
C PRO A 149 -5.25 11.13 2.26
N THR A 150 -4.96 12.39 1.93
CA THR A 150 -4.04 13.22 2.71
C THR A 150 -4.73 14.05 3.78
N ALA A 151 -6.00 14.40 3.59
CA ALA A 151 -6.73 15.32 4.46
C ALA A 151 -7.57 14.62 5.55
N GLY A 152 -7.66 13.28 5.54
CA GLY A 152 -8.46 12.51 6.51
C GLY A 152 -9.97 12.69 6.37
N ASP A 153 -10.41 13.21 5.23
CA ASP A 153 -11.79 13.48 4.85
C ASP A 153 -12.58 12.21 4.47
N ILE A 154 -11.87 11.17 4.05
CA ILE A 154 -12.39 9.82 3.85
C ILE A 154 -11.41 8.77 4.39
N ASP A 155 -11.92 7.56 4.63
CA ASP A 155 -11.06 6.40 4.89
C ASP A 155 -10.29 5.98 3.63
N PRO A 156 -9.16 5.26 3.77
CA PRO A 156 -8.53 4.59 2.64
C PRO A 156 -9.52 3.71 1.86
N MET A 157 -9.39 3.75 0.54
CA MET A 157 -10.22 2.95 -0.37
C MET A 157 -9.36 1.99 -1.17
N TYR A 158 -9.92 0.82 -1.45
CA TYR A 158 -9.23 -0.24 -2.17
C TYR A 158 -10.04 -0.62 -3.39
N PHE A 159 -9.36 -0.82 -4.52
CA PHE A 159 -9.98 -1.28 -5.74
C PHE A 159 -9.15 -2.41 -6.35
N LEU A 160 -9.82 -3.44 -6.85
CA LEU A 160 -9.26 -4.40 -7.76
C LEU A 160 -9.17 -3.75 -9.14
N GLN A 161 -7.98 -3.71 -9.71
CA GLN A 161 -7.82 -3.34 -11.10
C GLN A 161 -8.19 -4.55 -11.98
N VAL A 162 -9.31 -4.42 -12.68
CA VAL A 162 -9.84 -5.47 -13.58
C VAL A 162 -9.19 -5.34 -14.96
N SER A 163 -8.97 -4.09 -15.40
CA SER A 163 -8.25 -3.73 -16.63
C SER A 163 -7.61 -2.35 -16.49
N ASP A 164 -7.04 -1.82 -17.57
CA ASP A 164 -6.61 -0.43 -17.67
C ASP A 164 -7.78 0.60 -17.64
N SER A 165 -9.00 0.11 -17.79
CA SER A 165 -10.23 0.87 -18.02
C SER A 165 -11.35 0.55 -17.03
N GLU A 166 -11.16 -0.41 -16.13
CA GLU A 166 -12.12 -0.76 -15.08
C GLU A 166 -11.42 -1.07 -13.76
N VAL A 167 -11.93 -0.45 -12.69
CA VAL A 167 -11.56 -0.77 -11.31
C VAL A 167 -12.81 -1.13 -10.51
N LYS A 168 -12.74 -2.18 -9.69
CA LYS A 168 -13.83 -2.64 -8.82
C LYS A 168 -13.52 -2.37 -7.37
N GLN A 169 -14.42 -1.72 -6.65
CA GLN A 169 -14.26 -1.44 -5.24
C GLN A 169 -14.17 -2.76 -4.44
N LEU A 170 -13.18 -2.80 -3.56
CA LEU A 170 -12.98 -3.83 -2.55
C LEU A 170 -13.45 -3.34 -1.19
N SER A 171 -13.63 -4.28 -0.26
CA SER A 171 -13.91 -3.96 1.14
C SER A 171 -12.71 -3.26 1.80
N LYS A 172 -12.92 -2.75 3.02
CA LYS A 172 -11.83 -2.18 3.85
C LYS A 172 -10.73 -3.20 4.19
N THR A 173 -11.01 -4.50 4.05
CA THR A 173 -10.08 -5.61 4.26
C THR A 173 -9.54 -6.19 2.95
N GLN A 174 -9.75 -5.48 1.83
CA GLN A 174 -9.35 -5.82 0.46
C GLN A 174 -10.01 -7.09 -0.09
N ASP A 175 -11.12 -7.51 0.51
CA ASP A 175 -11.92 -8.63 0.03
C ASP A 175 -12.85 -8.15 -1.09
N GLU A 176 -13.08 -9.02 -2.09
CA GLU A 176 -14.08 -8.74 -3.12
C GLU A 176 -15.49 -8.66 -2.50
N ILE A 177 -16.25 -7.65 -2.91
CA ILE A 177 -17.62 -7.44 -2.41
C ILE A 177 -18.58 -8.28 -3.25
N SER A 178 -18.91 -9.48 -2.76
CA SER A 178 -19.88 -10.35 -3.42
C SER A 178 -21.31 -9.80 -3.29
N ASN A 179 -22.12 -9.98 -4.33
CA ASN A 179 -23.55 -9.61 -4.39
C ASN A 179 -23.88 -8.12 -4.37
N ALA A 180 -22.89 -7.22 -4.43
CA ALA A 180 -23.14 -5.80 -4.58
C ALA A 180 -23.37 -5.44 -6.05
N LYS A 181 -24.56 -4.89 -6.35
CA LYS A 181 -24.77 -4.14 -7.59
C LYS A 181 -23.96 -2.84 -7.48
N ASN A 182 -23.30 -2.43 -8.56
CA ASN A 182 -22.59 -1.15 -8.68
C ASN A 182 -21.34 -1.04 -7.78
N VAL A 183 -20.32 -1.85 -8.10
CA VAL A 183 -18.97 -1.76 -7.48
C VAL A 183 -17.88 -1.33 -8.45
N SER A 184 -18.19 -1.15 -9.74
CA SER A 184 -17.21 -0.80 -10.77
C SER A 184 -17.19 0.70 -11.06
N LEU A 185 -15.99 1.25 -11.22
CA LEU A 185 -15.74 2.52 -11.90
C LEU A 185 -15.09 2.22 -13.25
N LYS A 186 -15.56 2.88 -14.30
CA LYS A 186 -15.07 2.72 -15.66
C LYS A 186 -14.42 4.00 -16.15
N LYS A 187 -13.33 3.88 -16.90
CA LYS A 187 -12.64 5.00 -17.51
C LYS A 187 -13.56 5.73 -18.48
N LEU A 188 -13.49 7.06 -18.47
CA LEU A 188 -14.17 7.94 -19.42
C LEU A 188 -13.56 7.84 -20.82
#